data_AF-D1C935-F1
#
_entry.id   AF-D1C935-F1
#
_cell.length_a   1.000
_cell.length_b   1.000
_cell.length_c   1.000
_cell.angle_alpha   90.00
_cell.angle_beta   90.00
_cell.angle_gamma   90.00
#
_symmetry.space_group_name_H-M   'P 1'
#
loop_
_entity.id
_entity.type
_entity.pdbx_description
1 polymer ?
#
loop_
_entity_poly.entity_id
_entity_poly.type
_entity_poly.pdbx_seq_one_letter_code
_entity_poly.pdbx_strand_id
1 'polypeptide(L)'
;MAENTALWRRGGGWLLESPQEIYCPEDFDDTIKTLAEITRTFVERDVLPVLDRMDQGELELNVPLIQKLGELGPLGAEIPEEYGGLDLPKVVGAVITEEMAPTGGFAVTYGAHTGIGTLPLVYWGTEEQKKKYLPKLASGEWIAAYALSEPGSGSDALGARTRATLSADGRHYLLNGTKQFISNSGFANLFTVFAKVDGEHFTAFLVERDFPGVSLGPEEKKMGIKASSTRQLILENAQVPVENVLGEIGKGHRIAFNILNFGRYKLGAGGVGAAKHALALSATYAKERRQFGRPIASFGAIQQKLAEMATRTYVTESAVYRTVGLIDEAIAGKTGTDAILAGIQEYAVECSILKVLGTETMDYAVDEGVQIHGGYGFLQDFPIERAYRDSRVQRIFEGTNEINRLLIPEMLFRRALKGELPLMEAAGRLQEELLEPDFDDPEGPWAREEAQVANLKKLALMIAGLAVQKFGTAIEEEQEVLLTIGDLLIDTYAAESGVARARKTGLPLWGDMARLYLDAMLGKALLAATGVLPRVAEGDDLSMYLSVARRLTRREPFDRIGVQREVAAAVLAAGGYPQPAASRAG
;
A
#
# COMPACT_ATOMS: atom_id res chain seq x y z
N MET A 1 -4.82 -25.76 -18.06
CA MET A 1 -5.79 -26.39 -17.14
C MET A 1 -5.95 -25.44 -15.97
N ALA A 2 -6.94 -24.54 -16.05
CA ALA A 2 -7.34 -23.71 -14.92
C ALA A 2 -8.27 -24.55 -14.06
N GLU A 3 -7.71 -25.41 -13.21
CA GLU A 3 -8.51 -26.17 -12.25
C GLU A 3 -9.15 -25.20 -11.26
N ASN A 4 -10.49 -25.11 -11.34
CA ASN A 4 -11.43 -24.88 -10.24
C ASN A 4 -11.06 -23.85 -9.15
N THR A 5 -10.35 -22.78 -9.51
CA THR A 5 -10.08 -21.67 -8.58
C THR A 5 -11.35 -20.83 -8.49
N ALA A 6 -11.92 -20.72 -7.29
CA ALA A 6 -13.12 -19.92 -7.05
C ALA A 6 -12.93 -18.49 -7.57
N LEU A 7 -13.99 -17.87 -8.11
CA LEU A 7 -13.90 -16.57 -8.77
C LEU A 7 -13.41 -15.51 -7.79
N TRP A 8 -13.84 -15.56 -6.52
CA TRP A 8 -13.40 -14.63 -5.47
C TRP A 8 -11.90 -14.65 -5.17
N ARG A 9 -11.19 -15.75 -5.50
CA ARG A 9 -9.73 -15.87 -5.30
C ARG A 9 -8.90 -15.25 -6.43
N ARG A 10 -9.52 -14.91 -7.55
CA ARG A 10 -8.84 -14.25 -8.67
C ARG A 10 -8.70 -12.76 -8.37
N GLY A 11 -7.64 -12.12 -8.88
CA GLY A 11 -7.48 -10.67 -8.78
C GLY A 11 -8.68 -9.95 -9.40
N GLY A 12 -9.31 -9.04 -8.66
CA GLY A 12 -10.56 -8.36 -9.01
C GLY A 12 -11.82 -9.23 -8.90
N GLY A 13 -11.70 -10.52 -8.60
CA GLY A 13 -12.82 -11.47 -8.54
C GLY A 13 -13.77 -11.24 -7.37
N TRP A 14 -13.27 -10.59 -6.30
CA TRP A 14 -14.07 -10.15 -5.15
C TRP A 14 -15.23 -9.22 -5.54
N LEU A 15 -15.13 -8.51 -6.68
CA LEU A 15 -16.21 -7.66 -7.17
C LEU A 15 -17.44 -8.47 -7.62
N LEU A 16 -17.25 -9.75 -7.92
CA LEU A 16 -18.28 -10.63 -8.49
C LEU A 16 -18.73 -11.72 -7.53
N GLU A 17 -17.82 -12.27 -6.73
CA GLU A 17 -18.09 -13.31 -5.76
C GLU A 17 -17.50 -12.91 -4.40
N SER A 18 -18.29 -12.99 -3.33
CA SER A 18 -17.83 -12.66 -1.98
C SER A 18 -16.84 -13.72 -1.47
N PRO A 19 -15.78 -13.31 -0.74
CA PRO A 19 -14.81 -14.25 -0.20
C PRO A 19 -15.44 -15.12 0.89
N GLN A 20 -15.23 -16.43 0.80
CA GLN A 20 -15.70 -17.37 1.83
C GLN A 20 -14.79 -17.34 3.06
N GLU A 21 -13.50 -17.08 2.84
CA GLU A 21 -12.45 -16.96 3.84
C GLU A 21 -11.50 -15.82 3.47
N ILE A 22 -10.77 -15.31 4.44
CA ILE A 22 -9.69 -14.35 4.24
C ILE A 22 -8.53 -14.68 5.17
N TYR A 23 -7.31 -14.31 4.76
CA TYR A 23 -6.15 -14.27 5.63
C TYR A 23 -6.14 -12.94 6.42
N CYS A 24 -5.91 -12.99 7.72
CA CYS A 24 -5.91 -11.83 8.61
C CYS A 24 -4.84 -11.98 9.70
N PRO A 25 -4.52 -10.92 10.48
CA PRO A 25 -3.49 -10.99 11.53
C PRO A 25 -3.68 -12.12 12.55
N GLU A 26 -4.93 -12.54 12.78
CA GLU A 26 -5.24 -13.68 13.65
C GLU A 26 -4.69 -15.02 13.12
N ASP A 27 -4.34 -15.12 11.83
CA ASP A 27 -3.74 -16.31 11.21
C ASP A 27 -2.20 -16.32 11.22
N PHE A 28 -1.57 -15.29 11.79
CA PHE A 28 -0.11 -15.25 11.86
C PHE A 28 0.43 -16.44 12.66
N ASP A 29 1.33 -17.19 12.04
CA ASP A 29 2.07 -18.25 12.70
C ASP A 29 3.16 -17.68 13.65
N ASP A 30 3.82 -18.58 14.37
CA ASP A 30 4.83 -18.19 15.36
C ASP A 30 6.08 -17.57 14.70
N THR A 31 6.38 -17.92 13.44
CA THR A 31 7.49 -17.33 12.68
C THR A 31 7.23 -15.85 12.41
N ILE A 32 6.04 -15.53 11.90
CA ILE A 32 5.62 -14.15 11.64
C ILE A 32 5.61 -13.34 12.93
N LYS A 33 5.02 -13.88 14.01
CA LYS A 33 4.97 -13.22 15.32
C LYS A 33 6.36 -12.96 15.90
N THR A 34 7.28 -13.91 15.76
CA THR A 34 8.65 -13.78 16.24
C THR A 34 9.40 -12.69 15.48
N LEU A 35 9.28 -12.64 14.15
CA LEU A 35 9.92 -11.59 13.35
C LEU A 35 9.33 -10.20 13.59
N ALA A 36 8.01 -10.12 13.85
CA ALA A 36 7.38 -8.88 14.28
C ALA A 36 8.00 -8.37 15.59
N GLU A 37 8.16 -9.24 16.58
CA GLU A 37 8.73 -8.90 17.89
C GLU A 37 10.22 -8.52 17.81
N ILE A 38 11.01 -9.24 16.99
CA ILE A 38 12.41 -8.89 16.71
C ILE A 38 12.49 -7.49 16.10
N THR A 39 11.66 -7.21 15.09
CA THR A 39 11.62 -5.91 14.42
C THR A 39 11.21 -4.80 15.38
N ARG A 40 10.15 -5.00 16.16
CA ARG A 40 9.69 -4.04 17.17
C ARG A 40 10.76 -3.74 18.22
N THR A 41 11.42 -4.77 18.72
CA THR A 41 12.51 -4.62 19.70
C THR A 41 13.67 -3.81 19.13
N PHE A 42 14.04 -4.08 17.87
CA PHE A 42 15.07 -3.31 17.17
C PHE A 42 14.66 -1.85 16.98
N VAL A 43 13.42 -1.60 16.55
CA VAL A 43 12.88 -0.24 16.41
C VAL A 43 12.97 0.52 17.74
N GLU A 44 12.48 -0.07 18.82
CA GLU A 44 12.44 0.56 20.15
C GLU A 44 13.81 0.81 20.75
N ARG A 45 14.74 -0.16 20.63
CA ARG A 45 16.03 -0.10 21.31
C ARG A 45 17.14 0.55 20.51
N ASP A 46 17.07 0.48 19.19
CA ASP A 46 18.18 0.88 18.32
C ASP A 46 17.86 2.09 17.46
N VAL A 47 16.66 2.17 16.88
CA VAL A 47 16.32 3.23 15.93
C VAL A 47 15.75 4.47 16.63
N LEU A 48 14.69 4.31 17.43
CA LEU A 48 14.01 5.44 18.09
C LEU A 48 14.96 6.32 18.92
N PRO A 49 15.95 5.78 19.67
CA PRO A 49 16.88 6.61 20.46
C PRO A 49 17.78 7.54 19.64
N VAL A 50 17.97 7.28 18.34
CA VAL A 50 18.83 8.09 17.45
C VAL A 50 18.05 8.80 16.35
N LEU A 51 16.74 8.58 16.26
CA LEU A 51 15.91 9.09 15.17
C LEU A 51 15.91 10.62 15.06
N ASP A 52 15.93 11.35 16.18
CA ASP A 52 15.97 12.82 16.15
C ASP A 52 17.29 13.35 15.56
N ARG A 53 18.42 12.68 15.87
CA ARG A 53 19.73 13.02 15.29
C ARG A 53 19.75 12.76 13.79
N MET A 54 19.15 11.67 13.35
CA MET A 54 19.00 11.36 11.92
C MET A 54 18.10 12.40 11.22
N ASP A 55 16.98 12.80 11.83
CA ASP A 55 16.09 13.84 11.28
C ASP A 55 16.80 15.21 11.18
N GLN A 56 17.78 15.46 12.06
CA GLN A 56 18.64 16.65 12.06
C GLN A 56 19.84 16.57 11.11
N GLY A 57 20.07 15.43 10.46
CA GLY A 57 21.04 15.31 9.36
C GLY A 57 22.20 14.34 9.58
N GLU A 58 22.28 13.64 10.72
CA GLU A 58 23.26 12.54 10.94
C GLU A 58 22.84 11.27 10.18
N LEU A 59 22.72 11.37 8.85
CA LEU A 59 22.16 10.33 7.98
C LEU A 59 23.05 9.08 7.89
N GLU A 60 24.34 9.20 8.17
CA GLU A 60 25.29 8.10 8.24
C GLU A 60 24.92 7.05 9.30
N LEU A 61 24.13 7.41 10.31
CA LEU A 61 23.61 6.49 11.32
C LEU A 61 22.68 5.42 10.71
N ASN A 62 22.13 5.64 9.51
CA ASN A 62 21.38 4.61 8.79
C ASN A 62 22.21 3.36 8.51
N VAL A 63 23.52 3.51 8.22
CA VAL A 63 24.38 2.39 7.81
C VAL A 63 24.54 1.33 8.91
N PRO A 64 25.01 1.66 10.14
CA PRO A 64 25.12 0.67 11.20
C PRO A 64 23.77 0.08 11.63
N LEU A 65 22.68 0.84 11.51
CA LEU A 65 21.33 0.33 11.79
C LEU A 65 20.89 -0.72 10.76
N ILE A 66 21.14 -0.48 9.46
CA ILE A 66 20.87 -1.47 8.41
C ILE A 66 21.74 -2.72 8.62
N GLN A 67 23.04 -2.57 8.89
CA GLN A 67 23.92 -3.71 9.17
C GLN A 67 23.42 -4.55 10.35
N LYS A 68 23.06 -3.90 11.46
CA LYS A 68 22.48 -4.58 12.63
C LYS A 68 21.17 -5.28 12.28
N LEU A 69 20.31 -4.67 11.47
CA LEU A 69 19.08 -5.31 11.01
C LEU A 69 19.35 -6.53 10.12
N GLY A 70 20.43 -6.51 9.33
CA GLY A 70 20.90 -7.65 8.55
C GLY A 70 21.31 -8.83 9.43
N GLU A 71 22.03 -8.57 10.53
CA GLU A 71 22.41 -9.60 11.51
C GLU A 71 21.19 -10.27 12.18
N LEU A 72 20.08 -9.55 12.29
CA LEU A 72 18.83 -10.06 12.86
C LEU A 72 17.98 -10.86 11.85
N GLY A 73 18.24 -10.74 10.55
CA GLY A 73 17.52 -11.45 9.48
C GLY A 73 16.50 -10.66 8.64
N PRO A 74 15.80 -9.61 9.13
CA PRO A 74 14.75 -8.92 8.36
C PRO A 74 15.11 -8.36 6.98
N LEU A 75 16.39 -8.11 6.69
CA LEU A 75 16.82 -7.65 5.35
C LEU A 75 16.80 -8.78 4.31
N GLY A 76 17.11 -10.01 4.73
CA GLY A 76 17.14 -11.19 3.89
C GLY A 76 15.81 -11.93 3.76
N ALA A 77 14.73 -11.40 4.39
CA ALA A 77 13.45 -12.09 4.49
C ALA A 77 12.89 -12.55 3.13
N GLU A 78 13.05 -11.76 2.07
CA GLU A 78 12.52 -12.06 0.72
C GLU A 78 13.62 -12.38 -0.30
N ILE A 79 14.83 -12.67 0.17
CA ILE A 79 15.94 -13.13 -0.67
C ILE A 79 15.97 -14.67 -0.60
N PRO A 80 16.16 -15.38 -1.72
CA PRO A 80 16.28 -16.84 -1.69
C PRO A 80 17.43 -17.33 -0.80
N GLU A 81 17.22 -18.47 -0.13
CA GLU A 81 18.21 -19.06 0.80
C GLU A 81 19.58 -19.29 0.16
N GLU A 82 19.62 -19.72 -1.10
CA GLU A 82 20.86 -19.97 -1.85
C GLU A 82 21.73 -18.72 -2.05
N TYR A 83 21.16 -17.53 -1.85
CA TYR A 83 21.87 -16.26 -1.90
C TYR A 83 21.97 -15.57 -0.53
N GLY A 84 21.80 -16.32 0.57
CA GLY A 84 21.99 -15.84 1.94
C GLY A 84 20.76 -15.17 2.56
N GLY A 85 19.57 -15.33 1.97
CA GLY A 85 18.31 -14.88 2.56
C GLY A 85 17.55 -15.99 3.29
N LEU A 86 16.24 -15.77 3.48
CA LEU A 86 15.35 -16.66 4.23
C LEU A 86 14.16 -17.18 3.41
N ASP A 87 13.97 -16.69 2.18
CA ASP A 87 12.88 -17.03 1.26
C ASP A 87 11.47 -17.11 1.90
N LEU A 88 11.17 -16.15 2.77
CA LEU A 88 9.93 -16.15 3.54
C LEU A 88 8.74 -15.64 2.73
N PRO A 89 7.51 -16.05 3.11
CA PRO A 89 6.28 -15.56 2.51
C PRO A 89 6.16 -14.03 2.57
N LYS A 90 5.42 -13.45 1.62
CA LYS A 90 5.24 -12.00 1.45
C LYS A 90 4.57 -11.35 2.65
N VAL A 91 3.74 -12.08 3.41
CA VAL A 91 3.21 -11.62 4.69
C VAL A 91 4.31 -11.20 5.67
N VAL A 92 5.45 -11.89 5.69
CA VAL A 92 6.57 -11.52 6.57
C VAL A 92 7.12 -10.15 6.19
N GLY A 93 7.33 -9.90 4.89
CA GLY A 93 7.79 -8.58 4.41
C GLY A 93 6.79 -7.46 4.73
N ALA A 94 5.48 -7.73 4.66
CA ALA A 94 4.45 -6.77 5.03
C ALA A 94 4.48 -6.46 6.55
N VAL A 95 4.59 -7.49 7.40
CA VAL A 95 4.65 -7.35 8.86
C VAL A 95 5.90 -6.58 9.31
N ILE A 96 7.08 -6.90 8.75
CA ILE A 96 8.30 -6.15 9.06
C ILE A 96 8.14 -4.68 8.66
N THR A 97 7.53 -4.41 7.50
CA THR A 97 7.27 -3.03 7.04
C THR A 97 6.31 -2.29 7.98
N GLU A 98 5.28 -2.96 8.48
CA GLU A 98 4.35 -2.40 9.46
C GLU A 98 5.06 -2.03 10.77
N GLU A 99 5.85 -2.94 11.33
CA GLU A 99 6.59 -2.72 12.59
C GLU A 99 7.68 -1.65 12.46
N MET A 100 8.22 -1.42 11.25
CA MET A 100 9.21 -0.37 10.98
C MET A 100 8.60 1.04 10.95
N ALA A 101 7.28 1.17 10.74
CA ALA A 101 6.61 2.46 10.51
C ALA A 101 6.87 3.56 11.58
N PRO A 102 7.01 3.27 12.89
CA PRO A 102 7.33 4.29 13.90
C PRO A 102 8.67 5.01 13.68
N THR A 103 9.55 4.46 12.85
CA THR A 103 10.90 4.99 12.62
C THR A 103 10.98 6.13 11.59
N GLY A 104 9.84 6.58 11.06
CA GLY A 104 9.77 7.71 10.13
C GLY A 104 10.65 7.50 8.90
N GLY A 105 11.63 8.39 8.68
CA GLY A 105 12.55 8.29 7.54
C GLY A 105 13.39 7.01 7.48
N PHE A 106 13.69 6.33 8.60
CA PHE A 106 14.42 5.06 8.55
C PHE A 106 13.58 3.92 7.93
N ALA A 107 12.25 3.95 8.09
CA ALA A 107 11.35 3.02 7.40
C ALA A 107 11.46 3.14 5.88
N VAL A 108 11.69 4.35 5.36
CA VAL A 108 11.96 4.60 3.94
C VAL A 108 13.31 4.04 3.54
N THR A 109 14.33 4.18 4.38
CA THR A 109 15.66 3.58 4.14
C THR A 109 15.57 2.06 4.00
N TYR A 110 14.90 1.41 4.97
CA TYR A 110 14.63 -0.03 4.96
C TYR A 110 13.83 -0.44 3.73
N GLY A 111 12.68 0.19 3.48
CA GLY A 111 11.78 -0.17 2.39
C GLY A 111 12.40 0.04 1.01
N ALA A 112 13.18 1.11 0.82
CA ALA A 112 13.90 1.35 -0.42
C ALA A 112 14.95 0.26 -0.68
N HIS A 113 15.62 -0.22 0.36
CA HIS A 113 16.61 -1.29 0.25
C HIS A 113 15.96 -2.65 -0.01
N THR A 114 15.05 -3.11 0.86
CA THR A 114 14.47 -4.47 0.77
C THR A 114 13.40 -4.62 -0.30
N GLY A 115 12.76 -3.52 -0.70
CA GLY A 115 11.78 -3.47 -1.79
C GLY A 115 12.47 -3.16 -3.11
N ILE A 116 12.34 -1.91 -3.55
CA ILE A 116 12.70 -1.46 -4.90
C ILE A 116 14.21 -1.60 -5.21
N GLY A 117 15.10 -1.60 -4.22
CA GLY A 117 16.54 -1.73 -4.41
C GLY A 117 17.01 -3.16 -4.67
N THR A 118 16.47 -4.14 -3.92
CA THR A 118 16.93 -5.54 -3.95
C THR A 118 16.05 -6.43 -4.85
N LEU A 119 14.73 -6.27 -4.82
CA LEU A 119 13.82 -7.16 -5.56
C LEU A 119 14.02 -7.18 -7.08
N PRO A 120 14.44 -6.09 -7.77
CA PRO A 120 14.79 -6.18 -9.19
C PRO A 120 15.85 -7.24 -9.48
N LEU A 121 16.84 -7.35 -8.59
CA LEU A 121 17.93 -8.31 -8.72
C LEU A 121 17.50 -9.73 -8.35
N VAL A 122 16.64 -9.88 -7.33
CA VAL A 122 16.06 -11.19 -6.96
C VAL A 122 15.35 -11.82 -8.15
N TYR A 123 14.53 -11.04 -8.85
CA TYR A 123 13.67 -11.56 -9.91
C TYR A 123 14.35 -11.56 -11.29
N TRP A 124 15.04 -10.48 -11.68
CA TRP A 124 15.62 -10.35 -13.04
C TRP A 124 17.15 -10.49 -13.11
N GLY A 125 17.81 -10.75 -11.98
CA GLY A 125 19.25 -11.00 -11.95
C GLY A 125 19.64 -12.26 -12.71
N THR A 126 20.80 -12.25 -13.36
CA THR A 126 21.46 -13.50 -13.76
C THR A 126 22.04 -14.20 -12.52
N GLU A 127 22.39 -15.48 -12.64
CA GLU A 127 23.02 -16.23 -11.55
C GLU A 127 24.30 -15.56 -11.04
N GLU A 128 25.13 -15.03 -11.95
CA GLU A 128 26.37 -14.33 -11.61
C GLU A 128 26.10 -13.03 -10.85
N GLN A 129 25.10 -12.26 -11.30
CA GLN A 129 24.69 -11.03 -10.63
C GLN A 129 24.15 -11.31 -9.23
N LYS A 130 23.27 -12.32 -9.10
CA LYS A 130 22.67 -12.72 -7.82
C LYS A 130 23.73 -13.16 -6.83
N LYS A 131 24.62 -14.08 -7.21
CA LYS A 131 25.73 -14.55 -6.37
C LYS A 131 26.68 -13.42 -5.96
N LYS A 132 26.89 -12.43 -6.83
CA LYS A 132 27.78 -11.29 -6.56
C LYS A 132 27.19 -10.32 -5.54
N TYR A 133 25.90 -10.00 -5.63
CA TYR A 133 25.31 -8.87 -4.91
C TYR A 133 24.35 -9.30 -3.79
N LEU A 134 23.47 -10.27 -3.99
CA LEU A 134 22.41 -10.59 -3.03
C LEU A 134 22.91 -10.95 -1.63
N PRO A 135 24.01 -11.72 -1.44
CA PRO A 135 24.51 -12.01 -0.10
C PRO A 135 24.90 -10.74 0.69
N LYS A 136 25.45 -9.73 0.02
CA LYS A 136 25.83 -8.45 0.64
C LYS A 136 24.63 -7.57 0.95
N LEU A 137 23.58 -7.67 0.13
CA LEU A 137 22.32 -6.97 0.37
C LEU A 137 21.55 -7.63 1.53
N ALA A 138 21.54 -8.96 1.60
CA ALA A 138 20.90 -9.72 2.67
C ALA A 138 21.53 -9.44 4.04
N SER A 139 22.85 -9.29 4.10
CA SER A 139 23.58 -8.99 5.34
C SER A 139 23.58 -7.50 5.73
N GLY A 140 23.17 -6.61 4.83
CA GLY A 140 23.31 -5.16 5.02
C GLY A 140 24.75 -4.65 4.87
N GLU A 141 25.71 -5.49 4.45
CA GLU A 141 27.06 -5.05 4.07
C GLU A 141 26.97 -3.99 2.96
N TRP A 142 26.08 -4.22 1.99
CA TRP A 142 25.76 -3.28 0.92
C TRP A 142 24.32 -2.81 1.03
N ILE A 143 24.12 -1.51 0.80
CA ILE A 143 22.80 -0.89 0.75
C ILE A 143 22.42 -0.63 -0.70
N ALA A 144 21.17 -0.96 -1.05
CA ALA A 144 20.62 -0.80 -2.39
C ALA A 144 19.77 0.47 -2.51
N ALA A 145 19.74 1.03 -3.72
CA ALA A 145 18.90 2.14 -4.14
C ALA A 145 18.28 1.87 -5.52
N TYR A 146 17.20 2.58 -5.83
CA TYR A 146 16.45 2.43 -7.07
C TYR A 146 16.32 3.77 -7.77
N ALA A 147 16.76 3.85 -9.03
CA ALA A 147 16.92 5.08 -9.77
C ALA A 147 16.14 5.06 -11.09
N LEU A 148 14.85 5.37 -10.96
CA LEU A 148 13.89 5.44 -12.07
C LEU A 148 13.56 6.88 -12.46
N SER A 149 13.09 7.70 -11.52
CA SER A 149 12.60 9.05 -11.76
C SER A 149 13.70 10.02 -12.23
N GLU A 150 13.31 11.00 -13.03
CA GLU A 150 14.16 12.08 -13.52
C GLU A 150 13.42 13.42 -13.38
N PRO A 151 14.10 14.57 -13.48
CA PRO A 151 13.43 15.88 -13.36
C PRO A 151 12.25 16.08 -14.33
N GLY A 152 12.31 15.46 -15.51
CA GLY A 152 11.26 15.52 -16.53
C GLY A 152 10.32 14.32 -16.60
N SER A 153 10.49 13.31 -15.74
CA SER A 153 9.73 12.05 -15.81
C SER A 153 9.50 11.45 -14.42
N GLY A 154 8.29 11.68 -13.88
CA GLY A 154 7.79 11.11 -12.62
C GLY A 154 6.76 10.00 -12.88
N SER A 155 5.47 10.37 -12.96
CA SER A 155 4.38 9.43 -13.27
C SER A 155 4.53 8.78 -14.65
N ASP A 156 4.99 9.53 -15.66
CA ASP A 156 5.43 8.98 -16.95
C ASP A 156 6.88 8.46 -16.82
N ALA A 157 7.06 7.35 -16.11
CA ALA A 157 8.39 6.81 -15.84
C ALA A 157 9.12 6.31 -17.10
N LEU A 158 8.38 5.91 -18.14
CA LEU A 158 8.95 5.47 -19.41
C LEU A 158 9.45 6.66 -20.27
N GLY A 159 9.04 7.88 -19.92
CA GLY A 159 9.54 9.14 -20.47
C GLY A 159 11.00 9.47 -20.16
N ALA A 160 11.71 8.62 -19.39
CA ALA A 160 13.11 8.78 -19.03
C ALA A 160 14.01 9.11 -20.24
N ARG A 161 14.98 10.02 -20.00
CA ARG A 161 15.91 10.56 -21.00
C ARG A 161 17.37 10.20 -20.72
N THR A 162 17.70 9.61 -19.57
CA THR A 162 19.03 9.03 -19.34
C THR A 162 19.37 8.06 -20.46
N ARG A 163 20.51 8.25 -21.13
CA ARG A 163 20.96 7.44 -22.26
C ARG A 163 22.02 6.45 -21.83
N ALA A 164 22.03 5.29 -22.47
CA ALA A 164 23.12 4.33 -22.39
C ALA A 164 23.65 4.06 -23.81
N THR A 165 24.96 4.20 -24.01
CA THR A 165 25.60 3.94 -25.32
C THR A 165 26.72 2.95 -25.12
N LEU A 166 26.77 1.90 -25.95
CA LEU A 166 27.84 0.91 -25.88
C LEU A 166 29.18 1.56 -26.22
N SER A 167 30.21 1.31 -25.40
CA SER A 167 31.57 1.80 -25.62
C SER A 167 32.16 1.19 -26.89
N ALA A 168 33.14 1.88 -27.49
CA ALA A 168 33.76 1.44 -28.74
C ALA A 168 34.43 0.05 -28.65
N ASP A 169 34.86 -0.35 -27.45
CA ASP A 169 35.44 -1.67 -27.18
C ASP A 169 34.40 -2.75 -26.83
N GLY A 170 33.11 -2.38 -26.76
CA GLY A 170 32.00 -3.29 -26.46
C GLY A 170 31.96 -3.80 -25.02
N ARG A 171 32.75 -3.24 -24.10
CA ARG A 171 32.86 -3.75 -22.71
C ARG A 171 31.95 -3.05 -21.72
N HIS A 172 31.53 -1.81 -21.99
CA HIS A 172 30.72 -1.01 -21.08
C HIS A 172 29.58 -0.30 -21.81
N TYR A 173 28.49 -0.05 -21.12
CA TYR A 173 27.57 1.03 -21.44
C TYR A 173 28.01 2.32 -20.74
N LEU A 174 28.08 3.40 -21.50
CA LEU A 174 28.32 4.75 -21.00
C LEU A 174 26.98 5.41 -20.71
N LEU A 175 26.62 5.52 -19.43
CA LEU A 175 25.38 6.14 -19.01
C LEU A 175 25.55 7.66 -18.85
N ASN A 176 24.61 8.43 -19.40
CA ASN A 176 24.57 9.88 -19.31
C ASN A 176 23.17 10.37 -18.94
N GLY A 177 23.05 11.07 -17.83
CA GLY A 177 21.78 11.63 -17.34
C GLY A 177 21.77 11.94 -15.86
N THR A 178 20.59 12.32 -15.35
CA THR A 178 20.39 12.63 -13.94
C THR A 178 19.11 11.97 -13.46
N LYS A 179 19.22 11.18 -12.39
CA LYS A 179 18.09 10.58 -11.70
C LYS A 179 17.75 11.42 -10.46
N GLN A 180 16.46 11.57 -10.19
CA GLN A 180 15.93 12.54 -9.23
C GLN A 180 15.25 11.84 -8.05
N PHE A 181 15.45 12.37 -6.84
CA PHE A 181 14.85 11.86 -5.60
C PHE A 181 15.23 10.42 -5.25
N ILE A 182 16.53 10.07 -5.38
CA ILE A 182 16.97 8.70 -5.18
C ILE A 182 17.21 8.44 -3.69
N SER A 183 16.30 7.67 -3.08
CA SER A 183 16.41 7.21 -1.69
C SER A 183 17.70 6.40 -1.48
N ASN A 184 18.26 6.47 -0.27
CA ASN A 184 19.52 5.82 0.14
C ASN A 184 20.79 6.33 -0.53
N SER A 185 20.72 7.26 -1.50
CA SER A 185 21.88 7.67 -2.30
C SER A 185 23.10 8.09 -1.49
N GLY A 186 22.91 8.73 -0.34
CA GLY A 186 24.00 9.15 0.54
C GLY A 186 24.95 8.02 0.93
N PHE A 187 24.45 6.78 1.00
CA PHE A 187 25.19 5.62 1.49
C PHE A 187 24.97 4.32 0.69
N ALA A 188 24.14 4.32 -0.36
CA ALA A 188 23.96 3.15 -1.21
C ALA A 188 25.25 2.76 -1.94
N ASN A 189 25.48 1.44 -2.03
CA ASN A 189 26.58 0.81 -2.75
C ASN A 189 26.16 0.37 -4.15
N LEU A 190 24.88 -0.01 -4.32
CA LEU A 190 24.33 -0.51 -5.57
C LEU A 190 23.05 0.25 -5.94
N PHE A 191 22.99 0.71 -7.18
CA PHE A 191 21.83 1.39 -7.75
C PHE A 191 21.25 0.53 -8.89
N THR A 192 19.94 0.27 -8.85
CA THR A 192 19.20 -0.20 -10.03
C THR A 192 18.79 1.02 -10.85
N VAL A 193 19.50 1.30 -11.95
CA VAL A 193 19.32 2.50 -12.78
C VAL A 193 18.56 2.18 -14.06
N PHE A 194 17.59 3.00 -14.42
CA PHE A 194 16.89 2.92 -15.71
C PHE A 194 17.41 3.97 -16.70
N ALA A 195 17.78 3.50 -17.89
CA ALA A 195 18.26 4.31 -19.00
C ALA A 195 17.75 3.73 -20.34
N LYS A 196 17.81 4.52 -21.41
CA LYS A 196 17.47 4.07 -22.77
C LYS A 196 18.74 3.78 -23.56
N VAL A 197 18.93 2.51 -23.94
CA VAL A 197 19.99 2.12 -24.87
C VAL A 197 19.70 2.77 -26.22
N ASP A 198 20.68 3.50 -26.75
CA ASP A 198 20.60 4.30 -27.97
C ASP A 198 19.47 5.36 -27.97
N GLY A 199 18.94 5.68 -26.79
CA GLY A 199 17.82 6.61 -26.61
C GLY A 199 16.44 6.01 -26.86
N GLU A 200 16.35 4.71 -27.18
CA GLU A 200 15.09 4.05 -27.52
C GLU A 200 14.73 2.94 -26.53
N HIS A 201 15.68 2.05 -26.22
CA HIS A 201 15.39 0.81 -25.51
C HIS A 201 15.50 0.98 -23.99
N PHE A 202 14.36 1.18 -23.34
CA PHE A 202 14.26 1.33 -21.88
C PHE A 202 14.73 0.06 -21.14
N THR A 203 15.85 0.16 -20.42
CA THR A 203 16.64 -0.95 -19.88
C THR A 203 17.08 -0.63 -18.45
N ALA A 204 17.17 -1.66 -17.60
CA ALA A 204 17.69 -1.54 -16.24
C ALA A 204 19.17 -1.95 -16.18
N PHE A 205 19.93 -1.31 -15.30
CA PHE A 205 21.35 -1.53 -15.10
C PHE A 205 21.67 -1.60 -13.60
N LEU A 206 22.56 -2.52 -13.22
CA LEU A 206 23.18 -2.56 -11.91
C LEU A 206 24.39 -1.62 -11.92
N VAL A 207 24.32 -0.51 -11.20
CA VAL A 207 25.37 0.52 -11.17
C VAL A 207 25.96 0.57 -9.77
N GLU A 208 27.23 0.20 -9.62
CA GLU A 208 27.93 0.34 -8.34
C GLU A 208 28.31 1.81 -8.13
N ARG A 209 28.28 2.26 -6.86
CA ARG A 209 28.57 3.64 -6.46
C ARG A 209 29.93 4.13 -6.98
N ASP A 210 30.93 3.26 -6.97
CA ASP A 210 32.32 3.60 -7.25
C ASP A 210 32.69 3.47 -8.74
N PHE A 211 31.73 3.16 -9.62
CA PHE A 211 31.98 3.16 -11.05
C PHE A 211 32.38 4.56 -11.55
N PRO A 212 33.41 4.69 -12.41
CA PRO A 212 33.82 5.97 -12.95
C PRO A 212 32.66 6.68 -13.65
N GLY A 213 32.45 7.97 -13.36
CA GLY A 213 31.37 8.78 -13.91
C GLY A 213 30.06 8.77 -13.10
N VAL A 214 30.02 8.05 -11.97
CA VAL A 214 28.92 8.12 -11.00
C VAL A 214 29.22 9.17 -9.94
N SER A 215 28.29 10.10 -9.72
CA SER A 215 28.39 11.10 -8.64
C SER A 215 27.01 11.44 -8.09
N LEU A 216 26.97 12.22 -7.00
CA LEU A 216 25.74 12.55 -6.29
C LEU A 216 25.61 14.07 -6.10
N GLY A 217 24.37 14.56 -6.22
CA GLY A 217 24.02 15.90 -5.75
C GLY A 217 24.03 16.00 -4.22
N PRO A 218 23.81 17.20 -3.66
CA PRO A 218 23.60 17.37 -2.22
C PRO A 218 22.31 16.67 -1.75
N GLU A 219 22.16 16.50 -0.43
CA GLU A 219 20.89 16.05 0.17
C GLU A 219 19.76 17.05 -0.13
N GLU A 220 18.60 16.50 -0.50
CA GLU A 220 17.39 17.27 -0.73
C GLU A 220 16.81 17.80 0.58
N LYS A 221 16.37 19.06 0.57
CA LYS A 221 15.68 19.68 1.71
C LYS A 221 14.19 19.34 1.64
N LYS A 222 13.78 18.34 2.42
CA LYS A 222 12.43 17.75 2.39
C LYS A 222 11.54 18.28 3.52
N MET A 223 10.22 18.19 3.31
CA MET A 223 9.20 18.47 4.33
C MET A 223 9.29 17.48 5.50
N GLY A 224 9.26 16.19 5.19
CA GLY A 224 9.34 15.07 6.14
C GLY A 224 10.34 14.02 5.68
N ILE A 225 10.32 12.87 6.36
CA ILE A 225 11.22 11.71 6.20
C ILE A 225 12.69 12.14 6.13
N LYS A 226 13.09 13.12 6.96
CA LYS A 226 14.43 13.72 6.85
C LYS A 226 15.53 12.76 7.24
N ALA A 227 15.23 11.79 8.11
CA ALA A 227 16.12 10.68 8.44
C ALA A 227 16.43 9.74 7.24
N SER A 228 15.71 9.87 6.12
CA SER A 228 16.02 9.19 4.86
C SER A 228 16.93 10.05 3.97
N SER A 229 18.00 9.46 3.45
CA SER A 229 18.83 10.11 2.43
C SER A 229 18.09 10.20 1.11
N THR A 230 18.17 11.36 0.46
CA THR A 230 17.56 11.61 -0.86
C THR A 230 18.44 12.57 -1.64
N ARG A 231 19.00 12.10 -2.76
CA ARG A 231 19.89 12.92 -3.61
C ARG A 231 19.54 12.73 -5.09
N GLN A 232 20.10 13.61 -5.91
CA GLN A 232 20.27 13.31 -7.33
C GLN A 232 21.40 12.31 -7.53
N LEU A 233 21.19 11.34 -8.42
CA LEU A 233 22.25 10.48 -8.96
C LEU A 233 22.64 11.04 -10.33
N ILE A 234 23.90 11.45 -10.47
CA ILE A 234 24.45 12.10 -11.66
C ILE A 234 25.35 11.10 -12.37
N LEU A 235 25.09 10.87 -13.65
CA LEU A 235 25.79 9.92 -14.50
C LEU A 235 26.44 10.70 -15.65
N GLU A 236 27.77 10.80 -15.63
CA GLU A 236 28.58 11.49 -16.64
C GLU A 236 29.56 10.51 -17.26
N ASN A 237 29.16 9.93 -18.40
CA ASN A 237 29.84 8.79 -19.01
C ASN A 237 30.13 7.67 -18.00
N ALA A 238 29.14 7.38 -17.15
CA ALA A 238 29.25 6.35 -16.13
C ALA A 238 29.52 4.99 -16.80
N GLN A 239 30.65 4.36 -16.46
CA GLN A 239 31.10 3.12 -17.12
C GLN A 239 30.48 1.90 -16.45
N VAL A 240 29.42 1.36 -17.05
CA VAL A 240 28.69 0.20 -16.53
C VAL A 240 29.03 -1.04 -17.36
N PRO A 241 29.57 -2.12 -16.79
CA PRO A 241 29.90 -3.33 -17.57
C PRO A 241 28.67 -3.90 -18.31
N VAL A 242 28.88 -4.54 -19.47
CA VAL A 242 27.78 -5.13 -20.25
C VAL A 242 27.05 -6.24 -19.49
N GLU A 243 27.75 -6.97 -18.62
CA GLU A 243 27.19 -7.98 -17.74
C GLU A 243 26.34 -7.41 -16.60
N ASN A 244 26.32 -6.09 -16.41
CA ASN A 244 25.49 -5.40 -15.42
C ASN A 244 24.13 -4.94 -15.99
N VAL A 245 23.80 -5.29 -17.24
CA VAL A 245 22.42 -5.17 -17.74
C VAL A 245 21.52 -6.09 -16.92
N LEU A 246 20.45 -5.54 -16.33
CA LEU A 246 19.49 -6.30 -15.53
C LEU A 246 18.27 -6.65 -16.39
N GLY A 247 18.00 -7.95 -16.54
CA GLY A 247 16.99 -8.45 -17.46
C GLY A 247 17.41 -8.30 -18.93
N GLU A 248 16.50 -7.84 -19.78
CA GLU A 248 16.71 -7.74 -21.22
C GLU A 248 16.68 -6.30 -21.71
N ILE A 249 17.51 -5.98 -22.72
CA ILE A 249 17.51 -4.67 -23.38
C ILE A 249 16.11 -4.35 -23.92
N GLY A 250 15.60 -3.15 -23.60
CA GLY A 250 14.28 -2.67 -24.01
C GLY A 250 13.11 -3.20 -23.19
N LYS A 251 13.34 -4.15 -22.28
CA LYS A 251 12.30 -4.75 -21.41
C LYS A 251 12.35 -4.26 -19.97
N GLY A 252 13.00 -3.13 -19.69
CA GLY A 252 13.05 -2.52 -18.35
C GLY A 252 11.66 -2.19 -17.77
N HIS A 253 10.66 -1.94 -18.62
CA HIS A 253 9.29 -1.69 -18.18
C HIS A 253 8.68 -2.88 -17.43
N ARG A 254 9.08 -4.12 -17.76
CA ARG A 254 8.67 -5.32 -17.01
C ARG A 254 9.18 -5.27 -15.58
N ILE A 255 10.41 -4.80 -15.36
CA ILE A 255 10.99 -4.66 -14.03
C ILE A 255 10.26 -3.57 -13.26
N ALA A 256 10.18 -2.36 -13.83
CA ALA A 256 9.57 -1.21 -13.17
C ALA A 256 8.13 -1.46 -12.73
N PHE A 257 7.27 -1.95 -13.63
CA PHE A 257 5.85 -2.13 -13.32
C PHE A 257 5.58 -3.29 -12.33
N ASN A 258 6.39 -4.35 -12.34
CA ASN A 258 6.24 -5.41 -11.36
C ASN A 258 6.67 -4.96 -9.96
N ILE A 259 7.81 -4.27 -9.87
CA ILE A 259 8.38 -3.80 -8.60
C ILE A 259 7.43 -2.83 -7.89
N LEU A 260 6.68 -2.02 -8.65
CA LEU A 260 5.64 -1.15 -8.09
C LEU A 260 4.56 -1.92 -7.32
N ASN A 261 4.19 -3.15 -7.72
CA ASN A 261 3.20 -3.93 -6.98
C ASN A 261 3.71 -4.27 -5.57
N PHE A 262 4.99 -4.63 -5.44
CA PHE A 262 5.63 -4.84 -4.14
C PHE A 262 5.65 -3.59 -3.29
N GLY A 263 6.08 -2.47 -3.89
CA GLY A 263 6.09 -1.17 -3.21
C GLY A 263 4.70 -0.77 -2.70
N ARG A 264 3.66 -0.95 -3.52
CA ARG A 264 2.27 -0.59 -3.22
C ARG A 264 1.68 -1.32 -2.02
N TYR A 265 1.74 -2.66 -1.98
CA TYR A 265 1.16 -3.39 -0.84
C TYR A 265 1.98 -3.18 0.44
N LYS A 266 3.32 -3.10 0.33
CA LYS A 266 4.19 -2.79 1.48
C LYS A 266 3.92 -1.41 2.03
N LEU A 267 3.68 -0.41 1.17
CA LEU A 267 3.30 0.93 1.60
C LEU A 267 1.92 0.95 2.27
N GLY A 268 0.99 0.10 1.81
CA GLY A 268 -0.26 -0.18 2.51
C GLY A 268 -0.03 -0.66 3.95
N ALA A 269 0.84 -1.66 4.14
CA ALA A 269 1.21 -2.18 5.45
C ALA A 269 1.93 -1.13 6.34
N GLY A 270 2.85 -0.36 5.76
CA GLY A 270 3.49 0.76 6.46
C GLY A 270 2.48 1.83 6.92
N GLY A 271 1.45 2.09 6.12
CA GLY A 271 0.34 2.97 6.49
C GLY A 271 -0.45 2.46 7.70
N VAL A 272 -0.68 1.14 7.81
CA VAL A 272 -1.29 0.52 9.00
C VAL A 272 -0.42 0.76 10.24
N GLY A 273 0.88 0.48 10.15
CA GLY A 273 1.81 0.65 11.27
C GLY A 273 1.90 2.10 11.73
N ALA A 274 1.96 3.04 10.79
CA ALA A 274 1.98 4.47 11.09
C ALA A 274 0.67 4.94 11.75
N ALA A 275 -0.48 4.45 11.29
CA ALA A 275 -1.77 4.76 11.89
C ALA A 275 -1.90 4.20 13.32
N LYS A 276 -1.43 2.96 13.56
CA LYS A 276 -1.34 2.37 14.90
C LYS A 276 -0.45 3.19 15.83
N HIS A 277 0.70 3.64 15.33
CA HIS A 277 1.63 4.48 16.09
C HIS A 277 1.02 5.84 16.44
N ALA A 278 0.42 6.53 15.47
CA ALA A 278 -0.27 7.80 15.69
C ALA A 278 -1.42 7.66 16.70
N LEU A 279 -2.16 6.55 16.65
CA LEU A 279 -3.21 6.25 17.61
C LEU A 279 -2.67 6.01 19.02
N ALA A 280 -1.53 5.32 19.18
CA ALA A 280 -0.87 5.11 20.47
C ALA A 280 -0.39 6.42 21.11
N LEU A 281 0.27 7.29 20.33
CA LEU A 281 0.66 8.63 20.77
C LEU A 281 -0.56 9.44 21.24
N SER A 282 -1.61 9.43 20.41
CA SER A 282 -2.84 10.20 20.66
C SER A 282 -3.63 9.70 21.86
N ALA A 283 -3.78 8.39 22.02
CA ALA A 283 -4.47 7.79 23.15
C ALA A 283 -3.73 8.04 24.46
N THR A 284 -2.40 7.94 24.46
CA THR A 284 -1.55 8.25 25.62
C THR A 284 -1.68 9.71 26.02
N TYR A 285 -1.47 10.63 25.08
CA TYR A 285 -1.61 12.06 25.34
C TYR A 285 -3.02 12.44 25.80
N ALA A 286 -4.06 11.84 25.22
CA ALA A 286 -5.45 12.14 25.59
C ALA A 286 -5.78 11.75 27.04
N LYS A 287 -5.15 10.69 27.57
CA LYS A 287 -5.31 10.25 28.97
C LYS A 287 -4.61 11.19 29.95
N GLU A 288 -3.47 11.74 29.56
CA GLU A 288 -2.63 12.57 30.43
C GLU A 288 -3.05 14.04 30.42
N ARG A 289 -3.35 14.58 29.24
CA ARG A 289 -3.68 15.99 29.07
C ARG A 289 -5.01 16.32 29.73
N ARG A 290 -5.01 17.29 30.65
CA ARG A 290 -6.22 17.79 31.32
C ARG A 290 -6.63 19.17 30.83
N GLN A 291 -7.92 19.35 30.54
CA GLN A 291 -8.57 20.63 30.28
C GLN A 291 -9.97 20.63 30.91
N PHE A 292 -10.45 21.81 31.31
CA PHE A 292 -11.74 21.95 32.02
C PHE A 292 -11.87 20.97 33.21
N GLY A 293 -10.77 20.77 33.95
CA GLY A 293 -10.71 19.94 35.16
C GLY A 293 -10.63 18.41 34.93
N ARG A 294 -10.64 17.90 33.69
CA ARG A 294 -10.65 16.46 33.40
C ARG A 294 -9.74 16.06 32.23
N PRO A 295 -9.32 14.78 32.13
CA PRO A 295 -8.58 14.28 30.96
C PRO A 295 -9.33 14.53 29.66
N ILE A 296 -8.63 14.91 28.60
CA ILE A 296 -9.29 15.20 27.31
C ILE A 296 -9.92 13.94 26.69
N ALA A 297 -9.42 12.75 27.04
CA ALA A 297 -10.01 11.46 26.71
C ALA A 297 -11.48 11.29 27.15
N SER A 298 -11.98 12.12 28.09
CA SER A 298 -13.38 12.10 28.53
C SER A 298 -14.32 12.96 27.67
N PHE A 299 -13.82 13.75 26.71
CA PHE A 299 -14.66 14.52 25.81
C PHE A 299 -15.08 13.67 24.60
N GLY A 300 -16.39 13.68 24.31
CA GLY A 300 -16.94 12.90 23.18
C GLY A 300 -16.29 13.23 21.83
N ALA A 301 -15.87 14.48 21.60
CA ALA A 301 -15.17 14.86 20.37
C ALA A 301 -13.78 14.20 20.22
N ILE A 302 -13.07 13.97 21.33
CA ILE A 302 -11.78 13.25 21.31
C ILE A 302 -12.03 11.75 21.12
N GLN A 303 -13.04 11.21 21.80
CA GLN A 303 -13.44 9.80 21.63
C GLN A 303 -13.84 9.49 20.18
N GLN A 304 -14.59 10.39 19.53
CA GLN A 304 -14.95 10.25 18.12
C GLN A 304 -13.72 10.15 17.20
N LYS A 305 -12.70 10.98 17.42
CA LYS A 305 -11.44 10.94 16.65
C LYS A 305 -10.70 9.62 16.85
N LEU A 306 -10.51 9.21 18.11
CA LEU A 306 -9.86 7.95 18.45
C LEU A 306 -10.58 6.74 17.84
N ALA A 307 -11.92 6.74 17.88
CA ALA A 307 -12.74 5.68 17.30
C ALA A 307 -12.64 5.61 15.78
N GLU A 308 -12.67 6.75 15.09
CA GLU A 308 -12.52 6.81 13.64
C GLU A 308 -11.12 6.39 13.19
N MET A 309 -10.07 6.84 13.90
CA MET A 309 -8.69 6.40 13.67
C MET A 309 -8.55 4.88 13.79
N ALA A 310 -9.09 4.29 14.86
CA ALA A 310 -9.09 2.85 15.07
C ALA A 310 -9.88 2.10 13.98
N THR A 311 -11.06 2.62 13.63
CA THR A 311 -11.95 2.02 12.62
C THR A 311 -11.28 1.94 11.25
N ARG A 312 -10.65 3.04 10.80
CA ARG A 312 -9.92 3.07 9.53
C ARG A 312 -8.69 2.16 9.54
N THR A 313 -7.94 2.18 10.65
CA THR A 313 -6.79 1.30 10.84
C THR A 313 -7.20 -0.17 10.73
N TYR A 314 -8.32 -0.55 11.35
CA TYR A 314 -8.85 -1.91 11.33
C TYR A 314 -9.22 -2.40 9.93
N VAL A 315 -10.00 -1.65 9.17
CA VAL A 315 -10.40 -2.09 7.82
C VAL A 315 -9.20 -2.09 6.86
N THR A 316 -8.26 -1.17 7.05
CA THR A 316 -7.02 -1.11 6.26
C THR A 316 -6.14 -2.32 6.55
N GLU A 317 -5.90 -2.64 7.83
CA GLU A 317 -5.17 -3.84 8.26
C GLU A 317 -5.82 -5.10 7.68
N SER A 318 -7.15 -5.19 7.74
CA SER A 318 -7.91 -6.32 7.20
C SER A 318 -7.73 -6.47 5.69
N ALA A 319 -7.78 -5.37 4.94
CA ALA A 319 -7.58 -5.38 3.49
C ALA A 319 -6.14 -5.73 3.09
N VAL A 320 -5.15 -5.18 3.82
CA VAL A 320 -3.72 -5.43 3.58
C VAL A 320 -3.42 -6.92 3.70
N TYR A 321 -3.75 -7.52 4.84
CA TYR A 321 -3.42 -8.92 5.09
C TYR A 321 -4.28 -9.90 4.29
N ARG A 322 -5.51 -9.53 3.92
CA ARG A 322 -6.29 -10.28 2.92
C ARG A 322 -5.54 -10.38 1.59
N THR A 323 -5.06 -9.25 1.07
CA THR A 323 -4.37 -9.20 -0.23
C THR A 323 -3.05 -9.96 -0.17
N VAL A 324 -2.27 -9.76 0.89
CA VAL A 324 -0.96 -10.41 1.01
C VAL A 324 -1.11 -11.92 1.17
N GLY A 325 -2.12 -12.40 1.90
CA GLY A 325 -2.45 -13.83 1.95
C GLY A 325 -2.85 -14.39 0.59
N LEU A 326 -3.67 -13.67 -0.19
CA LEU A 326 -4.02 -14.06 -1.57
C LEU A 326 -2.78 -14.14 -2.49
N ILE A 327 -1.83 -13.22 -2.31
CA ILE A 327 -0.54 -13.25 -3.02
C ILE A 327 0.26 -14.50 -2.63
N ASP A 328 0.40 -14.77 -1.32
CA ASP A 328 1.14 -15.93 -0.82
C ASP A 328 0.52 -17.25 -1.30
N GLU A 329 -0.81 -17.37 -1.26
CA GLU A 329 -1.53 -18.51 -1.83
C GLU A 329 -1.27 -18.68 -3.34
N ALA A 330 -1.24 -17.57 -4.10
CA ALA A 330 -1.05 -17.63 -5.54
C ALA A 330 0.39 -17.96 -5.94
N ILE A 331 1.38 -17.78 -5.07
CA ILE A 331 2.78 -18.14 -5.34
C ILE A 331 3.20 -19.45 -4.65
N ALA A 332 2.39 -19.97 -3.73
CA ALA A 332 2.68 -21.20 -3.01
C ALA A 332 2.98 -22.36 -3.97
N GLY A 333 4.13 -23.02 -3.76
CA GLY A 333 4.57 -24.15 -4.57
C GLY A 333 5.00 -23.82 -6.00
N LYS A 334 4.96 -22.55 -6.42
CA LYS A 334 5.47 -22.13 -7.72
C LYS A 334 6.99 -21.99 -7.66
N THR A 335 7.66 -22.51 -8.69
CA THR A 335 9.10 -22.36 -8.89
C THR A 335 9.37 -21.50 -10.12
N GLY A 336 10.47 -20.75 -10.08
CA GLY A 336 10.88 -19.86 -11.16
C GLY A 336 10.24 -18.47 -11.13
N THR A 337 11.03 -17.47 -11.50
CA THR A 337 10.66 -16.04 -11.45
C THR A 337 9.34 -15.73 -12.14
N ASP A 338 9.13 -16.20 -13.37
CA ASP A 338 7.94 -15.81 -14.16
C ASP A 338 6.64 -16.28 -13.52
N ALA A 339 6.62 -17.48 -12.91
CA ALA A 339 5.44 -18.04 -12.26
C ALA A 339 5.11 -17.30 -10.96
N ILE A 340 6.13 -16.91 -10.19
CA ILE A 340 6.00 -16.11 -8.96
C ILE A 340 5.51 -14.71 -9.31
N LEU A 341 6.14 -14.04 -10.27
CA LEU A 341 5.72 -12.70 -10.70
C LEU A 341 4.30 -12.70 -11.24
N ALA A 342 3.90 -13.71 -12.02
CA ALA A 342 2.52 -13.82 -12.49
C ALA A 342 1.52 -13.96 -11.33
N GLY A 343 1.86 -14.70 -10.28
CA GLY A 343 1.03 -14.81 -9.07
C GLY A 343 0.88 -13.49 -8.31
N ILE A 344 1.90 -12.65 -8.32
CA ILE A 344 1.86 -11.32 -7.67
C ILE A 344 1.13 -10.31 -8.55
N GLN A 345 1.39 -10.32 -9.86
CA GLN A 345 0.72 -9.47 -10.85
C GLN A 345 -0.79 -9.71 -10.91
N GLU A 346 -1.24 -10.92 -10.55
CA GLU A 346 -2.66 -11.24 -10.45
C GLU A 346 -3.40 -10.21 -9.59
N TYR A 347 -2.78 -9.73 -8.51
CA TYR A 347 -3.39 -8.83 -7.53
C TYR A 347 -2.94 -7.37 -7.66
N ALA A 348 -2.55 -6.92 -8.85
CA ALA A 348 -2.11 -5.54 -9.08
C ALA A 348 -3.20 -4.50 -8.75
N VAL A 349 -4.48 -4.86 -8.95
CA VAL A 349 -5.64 -4.02 -8.59
C VAL A 349 -5.69 -3.82 -7.08
N GLU A 350 -5.63 -4.91 -6.33
CA GLU A 350 -5.64 -4.89 -4.87
C GLU A 350 -4.43 -4.15 -4.32
N CYS A 351 -3.22 -4.35 -4.88
CA CYS A 351 -2.04 -3.58 -4.49
C CYS A 351 -2.27 -2.06 -4.62
N SER A 352 -2.90 -1.61 -5.72
CA SER A 352 -3.21 -0.19 -5.93
C SER A 352 -4.27 0.32 -4.94
N ILE A 353 -5.28 -0.51 -4.63
CA ILE A 353 -6.27 -0.22 -3.56
C ILE A 353 -5.57 -0.02 -2.22
N LEU A 354 -4.70 -0.96 -1.82
CA LEU A 354 -3.99 -0.90 -0.55
C LEU A 354 -3.08 0.31 -0.43
N LYS A 355 -2.42 0.68 -1.52
CA LYS A 355 -1.56 1.87 -1.55
C LYS A 355 -2.37 3.13 -1.23
N VAL A 356 -3.51 3.32 -1.87
CA VAL A 356 -4.36 4.50 -1.63
C VAL A 356 -4.96 4.43 -0.22
N LEU A 357 -5.55 3.30 0.14
CA LEU A 357 -6.21 3.08 1.43
C LEU A 357 -5.25 3.28 2.61
N GLY A 358 -4.09 2.64 2.59
CA GLY A 358 -3.11 2.72 3.67
C GLY A 358 -2.54 4.13 3.84
N THR A 359 -2.24 4.80 2.73
CA THR A 359 -1.67 6.16 2.78
C THR A 359 -2.68 7.21 3.23
N GLU A 360 -3.97 7.03 2.93
CA GLU A 360 -5.04 7.94 3.40
C GLU A 360 -5.50 7.63 4.82
N THR A 361 -5.44 6.37 5.24
CA THR A 361 -5.64 5.99 6.65
C THR A 361 -4.57 6.58 7.55
N MET A 362 -3.29 6.51 7.16
CA MET A 362 -2.23 7.14 7.95
C MET A 362 -2.34 8.67 7.95
N ASP A 363 -2.65 9.31 6.81
CA ASP A 363 -2.82 10.76 6.67
C ASP A 363 -3.91 11.27 7.63
N TYR A 364 -5.05 10.58 7.67
CA TYR A 364 -6.13 10.88 8.62
C TYR A 364 -5.67 10.70 10.08
N ALA A 365 -4.98 9.60 10.39
CA ALA A 365 -4.57 9.31 11.75
C ALA A 365 -3.55 10.32 12.30
N VAL A 366 -2.59 10.76 11.49
CA VAL A 366 -1.61 11.77 11.93
C VAL A 366 -2.20 13.17 12.02
N ASP A 367 -3.12 13.54 11.11
CA ASP A 367 -3.83 14.82 11.16
C ASP A 367 -4.67 14.93 12.45
N GLU A 368 -5.46 13.90 12.73
CA GLU A 368 -6.26 13.86 13.95
C GLU A 368 -5.40 13.73 15.21
N GLY A 369 -4.25 13.06 15.10
CA GLY A 369 -3.27 13.02 16.16
C GLY A 369 -2.73 14.41 16.51
N VAL A 370 -2.33 15.21 15.51
CA VAL A 370 -1.93 16.61 15.72
C VAL A 370 -3.08 17.39 16.37
N GLN A 371 -4.31 17.22 15.88
CA GLN A 371 -5.49 17.89 16.42
C GLN A 371 -5.77 17.53 17.89
N ILE A 372 -5.56 16.28 18.30
CA ILE A 372 -5.68 15.81 19.69
C ILE A 372 -4.60 16.45 20.58
N HIS A 373 -3.38 16.64 20.05
CA HIS A 373 -2.28 17.29 20.77
C HIS A 373 -2.44 18.82 20.84
N GLY A 374 -3.24 19.41 19.95
CA GLY A 374 -3.43 20.85 19.83
C GLY A 374 -2.12 21.54 19.47
N GLY A 375 -1.81 22.66 20.13
CA GLY A 375 -0.57 23.40 19.87
C GLY A 375 0.71 22.58 20.04
N TYR A 376 0.70 21.53 20.87
CA TYR A 376 1.85 20.63 21.04
C TYR A 376 2.07 19.73 19.83
N GLY A 377 1.02 19.40 19.07
CA GLY A 377 1.15 18.65 17.83
C GLY A 377 1.86 19.42 16.71
N PHE A 378 2.09 20.71 16.91
CA PHE A 378 2.83 21.59 16.01
C PHE A 378 4.28 21.85 16.47
N LEU A 379 4.70 21.28 17.61
CA LEU A 379 6.05 21.44 18.14
C LEU A 379 6.91 20.22 17.77
N GLN A 380 8.14 20.46 17.33
CA GLN A 380 9.08 19.40 16.93
C GLN A 380 9.49 18.47 18.10
N ASP A 381 9.24 18.89 19.34
CA ASP A 381 9.45 18.06 20.54
C ASP A 381 8.48 16.87 20.62
N PHE A 382 7.37 16.90 19.86
CA PHE A 382 6.33 15.87 19.89
C PHE A 382 6.43 14.97 18.66
N PRO A 383 6.55 13.63 18.81
CA PRO A 383 6.67 12.70 17.69
C PRO A 383 5.53 12.78 16.65
N ILE A 384 4.34 13.22 17.07
CA ILE A 384 3.19 13.37 16.17
C ILE A 384 3.41 14.45 15.11
N GLU A 385 4.22 15.49 15.40
CA GLU A 385 4.59 16.52 14.44
C GLU A 385 5.43 15.93 13.30
N ARG A 386 6.43 15.11 13.65
CA ARG A 386 7.25 14.39 12.66
C ARG A 386 6.39 13.44 11.85
N ALA A 387 5.54 12.64 12.51
CA ALA A 387 4.65 11.71 11.83
C ALA A 387 3.72 12.42 10.82
N TYR A 388 3.25 13.63 11.13
CA TYR A 388 2.44 14.44 10.21
C TYR A 388 3.22 14.84 8.96
N ARG A 389 4.44 15.37 9.10
CA ARG A 389 5.25 15.75 7.92
C ARG A 389 5.68 14.52 7.12
N ASP A 390 5.98 13.42 7.79
CA ASP A 390 6.45 12.17 7.18
C ASP A 390 5.35 11.47 6.37
N SER A 391 4.08 11.60 6.77
CA SER A 391 2.96 10.98 6.06
C SER A 391 2.73 11.58 4.66
N ARG A 392 3.01 12.88 4.48
CA ARG A 392 2.50 13.62 3.33
C ARG A 392 3.03 13.08 2.00
N VAL A 393 4.28 12.61 1.98
CA VAL A 393 4.93 12.08 0.77
C VAL A 393 4.39 10.71 0.36
N GLN A 394 3.77 9.96 1.27
CA GLN A 394 3.32 8.59 1.00
C GLN A 394 2.19 8.53 -0.04
N ARG A 395 1.37 9.60 -0.10
CA ARG A 395 0.35 9.78 -1.13
C ARG A 395 0.92 10.09 -2.53
N ILE A 396 2.23 10.29 -2.64
CA ILE A 396 2.93 10.70 -3.86
C ILE A 396 3.78 9.56 -4.44
N PHE A 397 4.63 8.92 -3.64
CA PHE A 397 5.50 7.84 -4.13
C PHE A 397 4.74 6.53 -4.37
N GLU A 398 5.35 5.57 -5.08
CA GLU A 398 4.70 4.35 -5.59
C GLU A 398 3.54 4.64 -6.57
N GLY A 399 3.70 5.72 -7.36
CA GLY A 399 2.65 6.36 -8.16
C GLY A 399 1.72 7.19 -7.29
N THR A 400 1.31 8.38 -7.73
CA THR A 400 0.41 9.22 -6.91
C THR A 400 -0.90 8.50 -6.64
N ASN A 401 -1.64 8.91 -5.61
CA ASN A 401 -2.94 8.30 -5.34
C ASN A 401 -3.92 8.49 -6.51
N GLU A 402 -3.80 9.58 -7.29
CA GLU A 402 -4.59 9.79 -8.51
C GLU A 402 -4.26 8.73 -9.57
N ILE A 403 -2.96 8.49 -9.83
CA ILE A 403 -2.55 7.43 -10.78
C ILE A 403 -3.04 6.05 -10.32
N ASN A 404 -2.92 5.73 -9.03
CA ASN A 404 -3.41 4.44 -8.52
C ASN A 404 -4.94 4.33 -8.64
N ARG A 405 -5.70 5.40 -8.36
CA ARG A 405 -7.16 5.45 -8.55
C ARG A 405 -7.58 5.24 -10.00
N LEU A 406 -6.85 5.82 -10.96
CA LEU A 406 -7.12 5.64 -12.39
C LEU A 406 -6.79 4.21 -12.85
N LEU A 407 -5.70 3.63 -12.34
CA LEU A 407 -5.27 2.28 -12.70
C LEU A 407 -6.22 1.18 -12.20
N ILE A 408 -6.89 1.36 -11.06
CA ILE A 408 -7.82 0.36 -10.49
C ILE A 408 -8.91 -0.06 -11.50
N PRO A 409 -9.78 0.84 -12.00
CA PRO A 409 -10.79 0.49 -13.00
C PRO A 409 -10.17 0.10 -14.34
N GLU A 410 -9.09 0.76 -14.78
CA GLU A 410 -8.41 0.43 -16.04
C GLU A 410 -7.92 -1.03 -16.08
N MET A 411 -7.27 -1.48 -15.01
CA MET A 411 -6.78 -2.85 -14.88
C MET A 411 -7.93 -3.87 -14.84
N LEU A 412 -9.03 -3.55 -14.14
CA LEU A 412 -10.23 -4.41 -14.13
C LEU A 412 -10.84 -4.54 -15.53
N PHE A 413 -10.99 -3.43 -16.26
CA PHE A 413 -11.49 -3.45 -17.64
C PHE A 413 -10.57 -4.24 -18.57
N ARG A 414 -9.24 -4.07 -18.45
CA ARG A 414 -8.27 -4.85 -19.23
C ARG A 414 -8.40 -6.35 -18.96
N ARG A 415 -8.57 -6.76 -17.69
CA ARG A 415 -8.79 -8.16 -17.32
C ARG A 415 -10.10 -8.68 -17.91
N ALA A 416 -11.16 -7.88 -17.92
CA ALA A 416 -12.43 -8.25 -18.57
C ALA A 416 -12.28 -8.46 -20.08
N LEU A 417 -11.60 -7.55 -20.78
CA LEU A 417 -11.37 -7.65 -22.23
C LEU A 417 -10.54 -8.88 -22.62
N LYS A 418 -9.63 -9.33 -21.74
CA LYS A 418 -8.85 -10.57 -21.93
C LYS A 418 -9.62 -11.85 -21.58
N GLY A 419 -10.86 -11.75 -21.09
CA GLY A 419 -11.62 -12.90 -20.59
C GLY A 419 -11.11 -13.44 -19.25
N GLU A 420 -10.27 -12.68 -18.55
CA GLU A 420 -9.76 -13.04 -17.23
C GLU A 420 -10.80 -12.76 -16.13
N LEU A 421 -11.77 -11.87 -16.35
CA LEU A 421 -12.90 -11.66 -15.43
C LEU A 421 -14.21 -11.50 -16.21
N PRO A 422 -15.31 -12.16 -15.82
CA PRO A 422 -16.59 -12.03 -16.50
C PRO A 422 -17.35 -10.74 -16.11
N LEU A 423 -16.66 -9.59 -16.06
CA LEU A 423 -17.26 -8.31 -15.63
C LEU A 423 -18.36 -7.84 -16.60
N MET A 424 -18.18 -8.04 -17.91
CA MET A 424 -19.18 -7.62 -18.90
C MET A 424 -20.48 -8.43 -18.79
N GLU A 425 -20.35 -9.75 -18.57
CA GLU A 425 -21.50 -10.63 -18.32
C GLU A 425 -22.21 -10.27 -17.01
N ALA A 426 -21.44 -10.01 -15.95
CA ALA A 426 -21.99 -9.56 -14.68
C ALA A 426 -22.72 -8.21 -14.79
N ALA A 427 -22.17 -7.24 -15.53
CA ALA A 427 -22.82 -5.96 -15.77
C ALA A 427 -24.14 -6.11 -16.56
N GLY A 428 -24.18 -7.02 -17.55
CA GLY A 428 -25.41 -7.34 -18.28
C GLY A 428 -26.49 -7.95 -17.39
N ARG A 429 -26.15 -8.98 -16.60
CA ARG A 429 -27.08 -9.60 -15.63
C ARG A 429 -27.57 -8.62 -14.58
N LEU A 430 -26.68 -7.73 -14.12
CA LEU A 430 -27.02 -6.71 -13.15
C LEU A 430 -28.09 -5.74 -13.70
N GLN A 431 -28.07 -5.38 -14.98
CA GLN A 431 -29.11 -4.50 -15.54
C GLN A 431 -30.51 -5.11 -15.42
N GLU A 432 -30.64 -6.43 -15.61
CA GLU A 432 -31.90 -7.15 -15.43
C GLU A 432 -32.30 -7.18 -13.95
N GLU A 433 -31.37 -7.56 -13.07
CA GLU A 433 -31.57 -7.64 -11.61
C GLU A 433 -31.99 -6.29 -11.00
N LEU A 434 -31.43 -5.18 -11.48
CA LEU A 434 -31.74 -3.85 -10.96
C LEU A 434 -33.18 -3.41 -11.25
N LEU A 435 -33.84 -3.98 -12.26
CA LEU A 435 -35.24 -3.70 -12.59
C LEU A 435 -36.20 -4.52 -11.72
N GLU A 436 -35.73 -5.60 -11.09
CA GLU A 436 -36.54 -6.40 -10.20
C GLU A 436 -36.69 -5.72 -8.83
N PRO A 437 -37.90 -5.75 -8.23
CA PRO A 437 -38.09 -5.32 -6.86
C PRO A 437 -37.47 -6.34 -5.90
N ASP A 438 -36.54 -5.87 -5.09
CA ASP A 438 -35.87 -6.66 -4.04
C ASP A 438 -36.68 -6.56 -2.74
N PHE A 439 -37.14 -7.72 -2.24
CA PHE A 439 -37.94 -7.87 -1.02
C PHE A 439 -37.26 -8.75 0.03
N ASP A 440 -36.01 -9.16 -0.20
CA ASP A 440 -35.31 -10.02 0.74
C ASP A 440 -34.83 -9.20 1.95
N ASP A 441 -35.35 -9.52 3.13
CA ASP A 441 -34.80 -9.06 4.40
C ASP A 441 -33.70 -10.06 4.83
N PRO A 442 -32.41 -9.66 4.82
CA PRO A 442 -31.34 -10.59 5.14
C PRO A 442 -31.43 -11.07 6.59
N GLU A 443 -31.64 -12.37 6.79
CA GLU A 443 -31.71 -12.99 8.11
C GLU A 443 -30.41 -13.73 8.48
N GLY A 444 -29.99 -13.60 9.73
CA GLY A 444 -28.85 -14.30 10.30
C GLY A 444 -27.67 -13.39 10.66
N PRO A 445 -26.67 -13.92 11.39
CA PRO A 445 -25.48 -13.16 11.75
C PRO A 445 -24.77 -12.67 10.49
N TRP A 446 -24.43 -11.38 10.43
CA TRP A 446 -23.72 -10.74 9.31
C TRP A 446 -24.47 -10.64 7.98
N ALA A 447 -25.62 -11.30 7.82
CA ALA A 447 -26.36 -11.34 6.56
C ALA A 447 -26.66 -9.93 6.01
N ARG A 448 -26.96 -9.00 6.91
CA ARG A 448 -27.25 -7.61 6.55
C ARG A 448 -26.01 -6.85 6.09
N GLU A 449 -24.91 -6.94 6.84
CA GLU A 449 -23.65 -6.29 6.48
C GLU A 449 -23.10 -6.85 5.17
N GLU A 450 -23.21 -8.16 4.94
CA GLU A 450 -22.82 -8.82 3.70
C GLU A 450 -23.70 -8.39 2.52
N ALA A 451 -25.02 -8.27 2.71
CA ALA A 451 -25.93 -7.75 1.70
C ALA A 451 -25.60 -6.28 1.34
N GLN A 452 -25.27 -5.45 2.33
CA GLN A 452 -24.85 -4.06 2.11
C GLN A 452 -23.53 -3.97 1.33
N VAL A 453 -22.55 -4.83 1.63
CA VAL A 453 -21.31 -4.94 0.85
C VAL A 453 -21.61 -5.40 -0.58
N ALA A 454 -22.48 -6.40 -0.77
CA ALA A 454 -22.90 -6.83 -2.10
C ALA A 454 -23.56 -5.68 -2.89
N ASN A 455 -24.36 -4.85 -2.23
CA ASN A 455 -24.97 -3.69 -2.87
C ASN A 455 -23.96 -2.60 -3.25
N LEU A 456 -22.88 -2.42 -2.49
CA LEU A 456 -21.76 -1.54 -2.88
C LEU A 456 -21.06 -2.06 -4.14
N LYS A 457 -20.83 -3.37 -4.26
CA LYS A 457 -20.30 -4.00 -5.48
C LYS A 457 -21.21 -3.76 -6.68
N LYS A 458 -22.53 -3.98 -6.51
CA LYS A 458 -23.54 -3.73 -7.54
C LYS A 458 -23.52 -2.25 -7.97
N LEU A 459 -23.43 -1.32 -7.02
CA LEU A 459 -23.35 0.11 -7.33
C LEU A 459 -22.10 0.46 -8.15
N ALA A 460 -20.94 -0.04 -7.74
CA ALA A 460 -19.68 0.17 -8.46
C ALA A 460 -19.74 -0.42 -9.89
N LEU A 461 -20.24 -1.64 -10.03
CA LEU A 461 -20.43 -2.31 -11.33
C LEU A 461 -21.42 -1.56 -12.23
N MET A 462 -22.54 -1.08 -11.69
CA MET A 462 -23.52 -0.30 -12.43
C MET A 462 -22.88 0.98 -12.99
N ILE A 463 -22.22 1.77 -12.13
CA ILE A 463 -21.59 3.04 -12.56
C ILE A 463 -20.48 2.78 -13.59
N ALA A 464 -19.63 1.78 -13.36
CA ALA A 464 -18.57 1.42 -14.29
C ALA A 464 -19.12 0.95 -15.65
N GLY A 465 -20.16 0.10 -15.64
CA GLY A 465 -20.83 -0.38 -16.84
C GLY A 465 -21.45 0.76 -17.66
N LEU A 466 -22.16 1.69 -17.00
CA LEU A 466 -22.74 2.86 -17.65
C LEU A 466 -21.67 3.78 -18.24
N ALA A 467 -20.56 4.00 -17.52
CA ALA A 467 -19.45 4.80 -18.02
C ALA A 467 -18.83 4.19 -19.28
N VAL A 468 -18.56 2.88 -19.28
CA VAL A 468 -18.03 2.16 -20.45
C VAL A 468 -19.02 2.19 -21.61
N GLN A 469 -20.32 2.01 -21.35
CA GLN A 469 -21.36 2.07 -22.37
C GLN A 469 -21.46 3.45 -23.02
N LYS A 470 -21.32 4.54 -22.25
CA LYS A 470 -21.40 5.91 -22.76
C LYS A 470 -20.14 6.35 -23.51
N PHE A 471 -18.97 6.09 -22.95
CA PHE A 471 -17.71 6.67 -23.43
C PHE A 471 -16.85 5.70 -24.24
N GLY A 472 -17.07 4.39 -24.13
CA GLY A 472 -16.22 3.39 -24.80
C GLY A 472 -14.75 3.57 -24.45
N THR A 473 -13.88 3.62 -25.46
CA THR A 473 -12.44 3.84 -25.28
C THR A 473 -12.09 5.26 -24.82
N ALA A 474 -12.99 6.24 -25.00
CA ALA A 474 -12.76 7.62 -24.56
C ALA A 474 -12.94 7.81 -23.04
N ILE A 475 -13.30 6.75 -22.31
CA ILE A 475 -13.44 6.80 -20.83
C ILE A 475 -12.12 7.20 -20.14
N GLU A 476 -10.97 6.95 -20.76
CA GLU A 476 -9.65 7.34 -20.21
C GLU A 476 -9.51 8.87 -20.03
N GLU A 477 -10.25 9.66 -20.80
CA GLU A 477 -10.30 11.12 -20.67
C GLU A 477 -11.29 11.59 -19.58
N GLU A 478 -12.20 10.72 -19.14
CA GLU A 478 -13.20 11.01 -18.10
C GLU A 478 -12.64 10.69 -16.71
N GLN A 479 -11.53 11.35 -16.35
CA GLN A 479 -10.79 11.06 -15.14
C GLN A 479 -11.64 11.19 -13.88
N GLU A 480 -12.53 12.16 -13.76
CA GLU A 480 -13.40 12.33 -12.60
C GLU A 480 -14.35 11.14 -12.40
N VAL A 481 -14.81 10.55 -13.51
CA VAL A 481 -15.63 9.33 -13.49
C VAL A 481 -14.79 8.15 -13.03
N LEU A 482 -13.58 7.96 -13.58
CA LEU A 482 -12.67 6.90 -13.20
C LEU A 482 -12.19 7.00 -11.75
N LEU A 483 -11.90 8.22 -11.27
CA LEU A 483 -11.55 8.49 -9.87
C LEU A 483 -12.71 8.10 -8.94
N THR A 484 -13.94 8.43 -9.31
CA THR A 484 -15.14 8.06 -8.55
C THR A 484 -15.33 6.54 -8.49
N ILE A 485 -15.14 5.84 -9.61
CA ILE A 485 -15.20 4.37 -9.66
C ILE A 485 -14.07 3.78 -8.80
N GLY A 486 -12.86 4.33 -8.89
CA GLY A 486 -11.72 3.93 -8.07
C GLY A 486 -12.00 4.04 -6.57
N ASP A 487 -12.56 5.16 -6.12
CA ASP A 487 -12.95 5.35 -4.70
C ASP A 487 -14.03 4.36 -4.25
N LEU A 488 -15.07 4.14 -5.07
CA LEU A 488 -16.10 3.14 -4.76
C LEU A 488 -15.51 1.73 -4.61
N LEU A 489 -14.55 1.36 -5.46
CA LEU A 489 -13.88 0.05 -5.40
C LEU A 489 -12.98 -0.07 -4.17
N ILE A 490 -12.23 0.98 -3.82
CA ILE A 490 -11.39 1.03 -2.61
C ILE A 490 -12.26 0.84 -1.36
N ASP A 491 -13.33 1.64 -1.24
CA ASP A 491 -14.21 1.61 -0.07
C ASP A 491 -14.95 0.27 0.04
N THR A 492 -15.37 -0.31 -1.09
CA THR A 492 -16.02 -1.62 -1.12
C THR A 492 -15.05 -2.73 -0.68
N TYR A 493 -13.82 -2.74 -1.19
CA TYR A 493 -12.82 -3.74 -0.81
C TYR A 493 -12.44 -3.64 0.67
N ALA A 494 -12.28 -2.42 1.19
CA ALA A 494 -11.98 -2.17 2.60
C ALA A 494 -13.14 -2.62 3.50
N ALA A 495 -14.38 -2.23 3.17
CA ALA A 495 -15.56 -2.60 3.93
C ALA A 495 -15.78 -4.11 3.95
N GLU A 496 -15.67 -4.77 2.79
CA GLU A 496 -15.77 -6.23 2.70
C GLU A 496 -14.70 -6.93 3.55
N SER A 497 -13.45 -6.44 3.48
CA SER A 497 -12.35 -7.06 4.23
C SER A 497 -12.55 -6.93 5.74
N GLY A 498 -13.05 -5.79 6.21
CA GLY A 498 -13.44 -5.58 7.61
C GLY A 498 -14.60 -6.49 8.03
N VAL A 499 -15.69 -6.55 7.25
CA VAL A 499 -16.84 -7.42 7.53
C VAL A 499 -16.43 -8.89 7.55
N ALA A 500 -15.65 -9.35 6.57
CA ALA A 500 -15.17 -10.72 6.49
C ALA A 500 -14.27 -11.10 7.67
N ARG A 501 -13.38 -10.20 8.13
CA ARG A 501 -12.55 -10.45 9.32
C ARG A 501 -13.40 -10.49 10.59
N ALA A 502 -14.35 -9.58 10.74
CA ALA A 502 -15.23 -9.56 11.89
C ALA A 502 -16.12 -10.82 11.94
N ARG A 503 -16.63 -11.28 10.79
CA ARG A 503 -17.36 -12.55 10.68
C ARG A 503 -16.48 -13.74 11.07
N LYS A 504 -15.27 -13.82 10.51
CA LYS A 504 -14.32 -14.92 10.77
C LYS A 504 -13.98 -15.05 12.26
N THR A 505 -13.74 -13.91 12.92
CA THR A 505 -13.26 -13.89 14.31
C THR A 505 -14.38 -13.90 15.34
N GLY A 506 -15.57 -13.41 14.99
CA GLY A 506 -16.70 -13.26 15.92
C GLY A 506 -16.46 -12.23 17.04
N LEU A 507 -15.40 -11.42 16.96
CA LEU A 507 -15.01 -10.48 18.00
C LEU A 507 -15.91 -9.23 17.96
N PRO A 508 -16.61 -8.86 19.06
CA PRO A 508 -17.56 -7.75 19.05
C PRO A 508 -16.94 -6.42 18.59
N LEU A 509 -15.75 -6.09 19.08
CA LEU A 509 -15.06 -4.83 18.75
C LEU A 509 -14.70 -4.70 17.27
N TRP A 510 -14.30 -5.82 16.65
CA TRP A 510 -14.08 -5.89 15.20
C TRP A 510 -15.39 -5.66 14.44
N GLY A 511 -16.49 -6.20 14.93
CA GLY A 511 -17.78 -5.94 14.32
C GLY A 511 -18.30 -4.53 14.46
N ASP A 512 -18.06 -3.90 15.59
CA ASP A 512 -18.38 -2.49 15.79
C ASP A 512 -17.63 -1.60 14.79
N MET A 513 -16.32 -1.82 14.63
CA MET A 513 -15.54 -1.06 13.64
C MET A 513 -15.93 -1.38 12.19
N ALA A 514 -16.19 -2.64 11.86
CA ALA A 514 -16.69 -3.00 10.52
C ALA A 514 -18.01 -2.27 10.19
N ARG A 515 -18.98 -2.26 11.11
CA ARG A 515 -20.26 -1.56 10.94
C ARG A 515 -20.10 -0.05 10.86
N LEU A 516 -19.24 0.55 11.70
CA LEU A 516 -18.94 1.98 11.65
C LEU A 516 -18.35 2.39 10.30
N TYR A 517 -17.44 1.58 9.74
CA TYR A 517 -16.87 1.87 8.42
C TYR A 517 -17.93 1.71 7.32
N LEU A 518 -18.63 0.58 7.29
CA LEU A 518 -19.64 0.27 6.28
C LEU A 518 -20.76 1.32 6.21
N ASP A 519 -21.28 1.76 7.35
CA ASP A 519 -22.30 2.82 7.41
C ASP A 519 -21.80 4.15 6.81
N ALA A 520 -20.55 4.52 7.11
CA ALA A 520 -19.95 5.72 6.54
C ALA A 520 -19.77 5.57 5.01
N MET A 521 -19.35 4.40 4.54
CA MET A 521 -19.13 4.16 3.11
C MET A 521 -20.43 4.12 2.31
N LEU A 522 -21.51 3.55 2.85
CA LEU A 522 -22.84 3.61 2.21
C LEU A 522 -23.30 5.07 2.01
N GLY A 523 -23.05 5.93 3.00
CA GLY A 523 -23.33 7.37 2.88
C GLY A 523 -22.49 8.06 1.81
N LYS A 524 -21.18 7.81 1.79
CA LYS A 524 -20.26 8.36 0.77
C LYS A 524 -20.59 7.85 -0.63
N ALA A 525 -20.89 6.56 -0.77
CA ALA A 525 -21.21 5.93 -2.04
C ALA A 525 -22.47 6.53 -2.68
N LEU A 526 -23.48 6.87 -1.88
CA LEU A 526 -24.67 7.57 -2.38
C LEU A 526 -24.30 8.96 -2.91
N LEU A 527 -23.48 9.73 -2.17
CA LEU A 527 -23.03 11.04 -2.62
C LEU A 527 -22.23 10.94 -3.93
N ALA A 528 -21.28 10.01 -3.99
CA ALA A 528 -20.48 9.74 -5.18
C ALA A 528 -21.37 9.36 -6.39
N ALA A 529 -22.30 8.42 -6.19
CA ALA A 529 -23.24 8.00 -7.23
C ALA A 529 -24.09 9.17 -7.74
N THR A 530 -24.66 9.98 -6.85
CA THR A 530 -25.47 11.14 -7.24
C THR A 530 -24.68 12.22 -7.96
N GLY A 531 -23.37 12.31 -7.75
CA GLY A 531 -22.47 13.21 -8.46
C GLY A 531 -22.08 12.71 -9.86
N VAL A 532 -21.81 11.40 -10.01
CA VAL A 532 -21.30 10.83 -11.27
C VAL A 532 -22.40 10.38 -12.23
N LEU A 533 -23.56 9.93 -11.73
CA LEU A 533 -24.66 9.45 -12.58
C LEU A 533 -25.13 10.47 -13.61
N PRO A 534 -25.25 11.78 -13.31
CA PRO A 534 -25.58 12.80 -14.31
C PRO A 534 -24.56 12.92 -15.45
N ARG A 535 -23.32 12.47 -15.25
CA ARG A 535 -22.30 12.44 -16.31
C ARG A 535 -22.49 11.24 -17.24
N VAL A 536 -22.98 10.10 -16.72
CA VAL A 536 -23.09 8.83 -17.45
C VAL A 536 -24.51 8.48 -17.94
N ALA A 537 -25.55 9.16 -17.46
CA ALA A 537 -26.94 8.94 -17.85
C ALA A 537 -27.75 10.25 -17.89
N GLU A 538 -28.85 10.27 -18.65
CA GLU A 538 -29.68 11.46 -18.88
C GLU A 538 -31.18 11.11 -18.88
N GLY A 539 -32.07 12.11 -18.74
CA GLY A 539 -33.52 11.92 -18.85
C GLY A 539 -34.12 10.94 -17.83
N ASP A 540 -35.02 10.07 -18.31
CA ASP A 540 -35.72 9.08 -17.49
C ASP A 540 -34.75 8.02 -16.92
N ASP A 541 -33.73 7.64 -17.69
CA ASP A 541 -32.69 6.69 -17.27
C ASP A 541 -31.92 7.22 -16.06
N LEU A 542 -31.56 8.51 -16.06
CA LEU A 542 -30.91 9.13 -14.91
C LEU A 542 -31.79 9.06 -13.65
N SER A 543 -33.08 9.36 -13.79
CA SER A 543 -34.03 9.32 -12.67
C SER A 543 -34.15 7.90 -12.10
N MET A 544 -34.17 6.90 -12.98
CA MET A 544 -34.16 5.48 -12.62
C MET A 544 -32.87 5.11 -11.87
N TYR A 545 -31.70 5.39 -12.43
CA TYR A 545 -30.42 5.02 -11.79
C TYR A 545 -30.19 5.74 -10.46
N LEU A 546 -30.65 6.98 -10.30
CA LEU A 546 -30.62 7.69 -9.01
C LEU A 546 -31.51 6.99 -7.96
N SER A 547 -32.65 6.45 -8.37
CA SER A 547 -33.51 5.64 -7.49
C SER A 547 -32.82 4.34 -7.08
N VAL A 548 -32.22 3.64 -8.05
CA VAL A 548 -31.43 2.42 -7.81
C VAL A 548 -30.28 2.69 -6.84
N ALA A 549 -29.52 3.76 -7.03
CA ALA A 549 -28.42 4.13 -6.14
C ALA A 549 -28.90 4.35 -4.70
N ARG A 550 -30.06 4.97 -4.49
CA ARG A 550 -30.68 5.11 -3.15
C ARG A 550 -31.07 3.76 -2.55
N ARG A 551 -31.58 2.83 -3.36
CA ARG A 551 -31.93 1.47 -2.91
C ARG A 551 -30.68 0.70 -2.49
N LEU A 552 -29.64 0.66 -3.33
CA LEU A 552 -28.39 -0.06 -3.06
C LEU A 552 -27.63 0.49 -1.85
N THR A 553 -27.78 1.78 -1.55
CA THR A 553 -27.12 2.43 -0.40
C THR A 553 -28.01 2.53 0.84
N ARG A 554 -29.16 1.86 0.83
CA ARG A 554 -30.09 1.84 1.97
C ARG A 554 -29.40 1.25 3.20
N ARG A 555 -29.61 1.92 4.33
CA ARG A 555 -29.11 1.50 5.64
C ARG A 555 -30.11 1.89 6.71
N GLU A 556 -30.32 1.02 7.69
CA GLU A 556 -31.07 1.42 8.88
C GLU A 556 -30.14 2.14 9.85
N PRO A 557 -30.58 3.28 10.39
CA PRO A 557 -29.82 3.99 11.41
C PRO A 557 -29.58 3.11 12.65
N PHE A 558 -28.39 3.25 13.26
CA PHE A 558 -28.09 2.71 14.58
C PHE A 558 -27.40 3.79 15.43
N ASP A 559 -27.21 3.54 16.73
CA ASP A 559 -26.50 4.46 17.62
C ASP A 559 -24.99 4.48 17.34
N ARG A 560 -24.63 5.13 16.23
CA ARG A 560 -23.25 5.30 15.79
C ARG A 560 -22.39 5.97 16.87
N ILE A 561 -22.95 6.94 17.60
CA ILE A 561 -22.24 7.68 18.64
C ILE A 561 -21.92 6.76 19.82
N GLY A 562 -22.89 5.95 20.26
CA GLY A 562 -22.68 4.94 21.31
C GLY A 562 -21.57 3.97 20.93
N VAL A 563 -21.63 3.38 19.72
CA VAL A 563 -20.62 2.44 19.23
C VAL A 563 -19.24 3.09 19.12
N GLN A 564 -19.14 4.34 18.64
CA GLN A 564 -17.88 5.08 18.62
C GLN A 564 -17.29 5.26 20.03
N ARG A 565 -18.12 5.49 21.06
CA ARG A 565 -17.62 5.62 22.43
C ARG A 565 -17.09 4.30 22.98
N GLU A 566 -17.70 3.17 22.65
CA GLU A 566 -17.20 1.84 23.02
C GLU A 566 -15.84 1.55 22.37
N VAL A 567 -15.70 1.82 21.06
CA VAL A 567 -14.41 1.70 20.36
C VAL A 567 -13.35 2.61 20.99
N ALA A 568 -13.70 3.87 21.28
CA ALA A 568 -12.78 4.80 21.93
C ALA A 568 -12.37 4.35 23.34
N ALA A 569 -13.30 3.76 24.10
CA ALA A 569 -13.00 3.19 25.41
C ALA A 569 -11.99 2.04 25.31
N ALA A 570 -12.14 1.16 24.31
CA ALA A 570 -11.18 0.09 24.04
C ALA A 570 -9.80 0.65 23.66
N VAL A 571 -9.74 1.67 22.79
CA VAL A 571 -8.49 2.37 22.43
C VAL A 571 -7.80 2.94 23.67
N LEU A 572 -8.53 3.65 24.51
CA LEU A 572 -7.98 4.29 25.72
C LEU A 572 -7.47 3.27 26.73
N ALA A 573 -8.20 2.16 26.90
CA ALA A 573 -7.81 1.05 27.75
C ALA A 573 -6.53 0.38 27.27
N ALA A 574 -6.40 0.15 25.96
CA ALA A 574 -5.18 -0.40 25.35
C ALA A 574 -4.01 0.60 25.31
N GLY A 575 -4.29 1.91 25.37
CA GLY A 575 -3.28 2.94 25.16
C GLY A 575 -2.86 3.10 23.69
N GLY A 576 -3.72 2.70 22.75
CA GLY A 576 -3.45 2.73 21.33
C GLY A 576 -4.44 1.87 20.56
N TYR A 577 -4.01 1.32 19.42
CA TYR A 577 -4.84 0.40 18.64
C TYR A 577 -5.22 -0.83 19.49
N PRO A 578 -6.51 -1.12 19.68
CA PRO A 578 -6.93 -2.16 20.61
C PRO A 578 -6.62 -3.53 20.03
N GLN A 579 -5.86 -4.33 20.78
CA GLN A 579 -5.79 -5.76 20.56
C GLN A 579 -6.97 -6.38 21.30
N PRO A 580 -7.88 -7.09 20.62
CA PRO A 580 -8.92 -7.83 21.31
C PRO A 580 -8.21 -8.79 22.26
N ALA A 581 -8.41 -8.63 23.57
CA ALA A 581 -8.10 -9.71 24.48
C ALA A 581 -8.91 -10.91 23.97
N ALA A 582 -8.27 -12.04 23.69
CA ALA A 582 -8.99 -13.30 23.49
C ALA A 582 -9.94 -13.43 24.67
N SER A 583 -11.23 -13.18 24.45
CA SER A 583 -12.16 -12.98 25.55
C SER A 583 -12.22 -14.29 26.31
N ARG A 584 -11.96 -14.17 27.61
CA ARG A 584 -12.32 -15.08 28.71
C ARG A 584 -13.32 -16.15 28.25
N ALA A 585 -12.87 -17.40 28.27
CA ALA A 585 -13.78 -18.54 28.36
C ALA A 585 -14.75 -18.27 29.52
N GLY A 586 -16.03 -18.16 29.18
CA GLY A 586 -17.16 -18.09 30.10
C GLY A 586 -18.19 -19.08 29.64
#